data_AF-A0A7W7NXN5-F1
#
_entry.id   AF-A0A7W7NXN5-F1
#
_cell.length_a   1.000
_cell.length_b   1.000
_cell.length_c   1.000
_cell.angle_alpha   90.00
_cell.angle_beta   90.00
_cell.angle_gamma   90.00
#
_symmetry.space_group_name_H-M   'P 1'
#
loop_
_entity.id
_entity.type
_entity.pdbx_description
1 polymer ?
#
loop_
_entity_poly.entity_id
_entity_poly.type
_entity_poly.pdbx_seq_one_letter_code
_entity_poly.pdbx_strand_id
1 'polypeptide(L)'
;MSDQNAVCDAAIVSPDRVRQTVQAILRAAQTAGWTDEQLENVSGVRARTIKSYRIEGKEPSLSNALSLAVALGGKQLNSILSLIGYVARPLDEADAINPHLLVANVLPHISTLAAAAADGRIDHVELPGCREAADQIIATVLPLSSAGAAV
;
A
#
# COMPACT_ATOMS: atom_id res chain seq x y z
N MET A 1 -12.28 -47.82 2.16
CA MET A 1 -11.55 -47.02 1.16
C MET A 1 -11.77 -45.56 1.52
N SER A 2 -10.90 -45.05 2.37
CA SER A 2 -10.99 -43.70 2.93
C SER A 2 -9.75 -42.95 2.49
N ASP A 3 -9.81 -42.27 1.35
CA ASP A 3 -8.79 -41.29 0.98
C ASP A 3 -9.07 -39.99 1.75
N GLN A 4 -8.64 -40.01 3.02
CA GLN A 4 -8.31 -38.83 3.79
C GLN A 4 -6.95 -38.32 3.31
N ASN A 5 -6.92 -37.55 2.23
CA ASN A 5 -5.76 -36.71 1.87
C ASN A 5 -6.15 -35.66 0.83
N ALA A 6 -7.28 -34.99 1.04
CA ALA A 6 -7.48 -33.67 0.44
C ALA A 6 -6.61 -32.69 1.26
N VAL A 7 -5.31 -32.65 0.95
CA VAL A 7 -4.47 -31.51 1.28
C VAL A 7 -5.19 -30.33 0.67
N CYS A 8 -5.83 -29.53 1.52
CA CYS A 8 -6.32 -28.23 1.12
C CYS A 8 -5.06 -27.47 0.74
N ASP A 9 -4.79 -27.36 -0.57
CA ASP A 9 -3.81 -26.44 -1.11
C ASP A 9 -4.21 -25.06 -0.57
N ALA A 10 -3.66 -24.70 0.58
CA ALA A 10 -3.96 -23.47 1.28
C ALA A 10 -3.26 -22.38 0.48
N ALA A 11 -3.89 -22.00 -0.63
CA ALA A 11 -3.47 -20.88 -1.43
C ALA A 11 -3.26 -19.69 -0.48
N ILE A 12 -2.14 -19.00 -0.66
CA ILE A 12 -1.72 -17.85 0.15
C ILE A 12 -2.88 -16.85 0.32
N VAL A 13 -3.74 -16.76 -0.71
CA VAL A 13 -5.06 -16.13 -0.67
C VAL A 13 -6.13 -17.20 -0.82
N SER A 14 -6.97 -17.39 0.19
CA SER A 14 -8.14 -18.26 0.06
C SER A 14 -9.33 -17.51 -0.58
N PRO A 15 -10.11 -18.17 -1.45
CA PRO A 15 -11.37 -17.62 -1.99
C PRO A 15 -12.29 -17.08 -0.90
N ASP A 16 -12.34 -17.75 0.26
CA ASP A 16 -13.13 -17.33 1.41
C ASP A 16 -12.74 -15.95 1.95
N ARG A 17 -11.44 -15.66 2.03
CA ARG A 17 -10.95 -14.34 2.49
C ARG A 17 -11.32 -13.24 1.52
N VAL A 18 -11.23 -13.50 0.21
CA VAL A 18 -11.63 -12.53 -0.83
C VAL A 18 -13.14 -12.25 -0.72
N ARG A 19 -13.97 -13.30 -0.63
CA ARG A 19 -15.42 -13.17 -0.47
C ARG A 19 -15.80 -12.35 0.75
N GLN A 20 -15.24 -12.69 1.91
CA GLN A 20 -15.51 -11.97 3.17
C GLN A 20 -15.07 -10.51 3.10
N THR A 21 -13.90 -10.25 2.53
CA THR A 21 -13.35 -8.88 2.41
C THR A 21 -14.23 -8.02 1.51
N VAL A 22 -14.60 -8.51 0.32
CA VAL A 22 -15.47 -7.77 -0.61
C VAL A 22 -16.86 -7.59 -0.01
N GLN A 23 -17.41 -8.61 0.64
CA GLN A 23 -18.71 -8.51 1.30
C GLN A 23 -18.70 -7.46 2.42
N ALA A 24 -17.64 -7.40 3.23
CA ALA A 24 -17.48 -6.40 4.28
C ALA A 24 -17.38 -4.98 3.70
N ILE A 25 -16.59 -4.80 2.63
CA ILE A 25 -16.47 -3.53 1.90
C ILE A 25 -17.85 -3.05 1.41
N LEU A 26 -18.63 -3.92 0.78
CA LEU A 26 -19.94 -3.57 0.23
C LEU A 26 -20.99 -3.28 1.30
N ARG A 27 -20.94 -3.98 2.45
CA ARG A 27 -21.81 -3.67 3.59
C ARG A 27 -21.45 -2.32 4.21
N ALA A 28 -20.16 -2.03 4.36
CA ALA A 28 -19.70 -0.74 4.86
C ALA A 28 -20.12 0.41 3.91
N ALA A 29 -20.01 0.21 2.60
CA ALA A 29 -20.48 1.17 1.60
C ALA A 29 -21.98 1.45 1.73
N GLN A 30 -22.80 0.40 1.91
CA GLN A 30 -24.24 0.56 2.12
C GLN A 30 -24.55 1.35 3.39
N THR A 31 -23.85 1.09 4.50
CA THR A 31 -23.99 1.86 5.74
C THR A 31 -23.55 3.33 5.56
N ALA A 32 -22.58 3.59 4.68
CA ALA A 32 -22.14 4.94 4.31
C ALA A 32 -23.08 5.65 3.31
N GLY A 33 -24.20 5.04 2.93
CA GLY A 33 -25.23 5.65 2.07
C GLY A 33 -25.09 5.36 0.58
N TRP A 34 -24.17 4.47 0.15
CA TRP A 34 -24.06 4.07 -1.24
C TRP A 34 -25.20 3.13 -1.66
N THR A 35 -25.82 3.40 -2.80
CA THR A 35 -26.75 2.47 -3.45
C THR A 35 -26.04 1.55 -4.44
N ASP A 36 -26.68 0.43 -4.79
CA ASP A 36 -26.13 -0.50 -5.79
C ASP A 36 -26.02 0.16 -7.17
N GLU A 37 -26.96 1.03 -7.52
CA GLU A 37 -26.96 1.78 -8.78
C GLU A 37 -25.83 2.80 -8.83
N GLN A 38 -25.55 3.48 -7.71
CA GLN A 38 -24.41 4.40 -7.62
C GLN A 38 -23.09 3.65 -7.82
N LEU A 39 -22.93 2.50 -7.16
CA LEU A 39 -21.74 1.66 -7.31
C LEU A 39 -21.60 1.11 -8.73
N GLU A 40 -22.71 0.70 -9.37
CA GLU A 40 -22.69 0.31 -10.77
C GLU A 40 -22.16 1.42 -11.68
N ASN A 41 -22.60 2.65 -11.47
CA ASN A 41 -22.16 3.78 -12.28
C ASN A 41 -20.67 4.09 -12.12
N VAL A 42 -20.12 3.98 -10.90
CA VAL A 42 -18.71 4.31 -10.65
C VAL A 42 -17.75 3.15 -10.89
N SER A 43 -18.19 1.90 -10.71
CA SER A 43 -17.33 0.71 -10.82
C SER A 43 -17.54 -0.09 -12.12
N GLY A 44 -18.62 0.19 -12.86
CA GLY A 44 -19.02 -0.59 -14.05
C GLY A 44 -19.54 -2.01 -13.75
N VAL A 45 -19.70 -2.38 -12.47
CA VAL A 45 -20.19 -3.71 -12.07
C VAL A 45 -21.69 -3.62 -11.86
N ARG A 46 -22.47 -4.45 -12.57
CA ARG A 46 -23.95 -4.39 -12.50
C ARG A 46 -24.48 -4.49 -11.06
N ALA A 47 -25.48 -3.68 -10.72
CA ALA A 47 -26.11 -3.64 -9.40
C ALA A 47 -26.57 -5.02 -8.91
N ARG A 48 -27.16 -5.84 -9.81
CA ARG A 48 -27.55 -7.22 -9.50
C ARG A 48 -26.37 -8.10 -9.03
N THR A 49 -25.20 -7.88 -9.62
CA THR A 49 -23.97 -8.60 -9.31
C THR A 49 -23.41 -8.14 -7.97
N ILE A 50 -23.39 -6.81 -7.73
CA ILE A 50 -23.01 -6.21 -6.45
C ILE A 50 -23.87 -6.77 -5.30
N LYS A 51 -25.20 -6.80 -5.49
CA LYS A 51 -26.13 -7.38 -4.52
C LYS A 51 -25.82 -8.84 -4.21
N SER A 52 -25.45 -9.63 -5.23
CA SER A 52 -25.08 -11.03 -5.05
C SER A 52 -23.78 -11.22 -4.24
N TYR A 53 -22.81 -10.31 -4.39
CA TYR A 53 -21.61 -10.29 -3.56
C TYR A 53 -21.94 -9.89 -2.12
N ARG A 54 -22.76 -8.84 -1.92
CA ARG A 54 -23.08 -8.31 -0.59
C ARG A 54 -23.96 -9.25 0.24
N ILE A 55 -24.98 -9.85 -0.36
CA ILE A 55 -25.99 -10.64 0.35
C ILE A 55 -25.64 -12.13 0.32
N GLU A 56 -25.44 -12.69 -0.86
CA GLU A 56 -25.26 -14.13 -1.06
C GLU A 56 -23.81 -14.57 -0.83
N GLY A 57 -22.85 -13.64 -0.79
CA GLY A 57 -21.44 -13.96 -0.61
C GLY A 57 -20.86 -14.75 -1.79
N LYS A 58 -21.35 -14.49 -3.02
CA LYS A 58 -20.78 -15.06 -4.24
C LYS A 58 -19.34 -14.59 -4.43
N GLU A 59 -18.54 -15.44 -5.04
CA GLU A 59 -17.14 -15.11 -5.35
C GLU A 59 -17.04 -14.03 -6.42
N PRO A 60 -16.41 -12.89 -6.13
CA PRO A 60 -16.12 -11.88 -7.14
C PRO A 60 -14.88 -12.30 -7.94
N SER A 61 -14.87 -12.00 -9.25
CA SER A 61 -13.63 -12.03 -10.01
C SER A 61 -12.68 -10.95 -9.48
N LEU A 62 -11.37 -11.15 -9.65
CA LEU A 62 -10.38 -10.15 -9.22
C LEU A 62 -10.63 -8.79 -9.87
N SER A 63 -10.98 -8.77 -11.17
CA SER A 63 -11.33 -7.53 -11.89
C SER A 63 -12.51 -6.81 -11.23
N ASN A 64 -13.61 -7.51 -10.94
CA ASN A 64 -14.76 -6.89 -10.27
C ASN A 64 -14.43 -6.42 -8.85
N ALA A 65 -13.64 -7.20 -8.10
CA ALA A 65 -13.23 -6.86 -6.75
C ALA A 65 -12.40 -5.57 -6.73
N LEU A 66 -11.42 -5.46 -7.64
CA LEU A 66 -10.59 -4.26 -7.79
C LEU A 66 -11.41 -3.06 -8.28
N SER A 67 -12.26 -3.22 -9.29
CA SER A 67 -13.12 -2.12 -9.78
C SER A 67 -14.01 -1.55 -8.68
N LEU A 68 -14.63 -2.40 -7.85
CA LEU A 68 -15.44 -1.97 -6.72
C LEU A 68 -14.60 -1.26 -5.65
N ALA A 69 -13.42 -1.79 -5.34
CA ALA A 69 -12.57 -1.25 -4.29
C ALA A 69 -11.93 0.09 -4.69
N VAL A 70 -11.49 0.24 -5.94
CA VAL A 70 -10.99 1.52 -6.48
C VAL A 70 -12.08 2.57 -6.45
N ALA A 71 -13.30 2.22 -6.89
CA ALA A 71 -14.44 3.15 -6.92
C ALA A 71 -14.84 3.65 -5.52
N LEU A 72 -14.68 2.81 -4.49
CA LEU A 72 -14.96 3.15 -3.09
C LEU A 72 -13.81 3.90 -2.39
N GLY A 73 -12.60 3.87 -2.97
CA GLY A 73 -11.44 4.63 -2.51
C GLY A 73 -10.27 3.77 -2.01
N GLY A 74 -9.12 4.43 -1.78
CA GLY A 74 -7.85 3.78 -1.48
C GLY A 74 -7.84 2.90 -0.23
N LYS A 75 -8.67 3.21 0.77
CA LYS A 75 -8.82 2.37 1.98
C LYS A 75 -9.36 0.99 1.61
N GLN A 76 -10.41 0.94 0.79
CA GLN A 76 -11.05 -0.30 0.37
C GLN A 76 -10.15 -1.09 -0.58
N LEU A 77 -9.44 -0.40 -1.48
CA LEU A 77 -8.42 -1.02 -2.33
C LEU A 77 -7.35 -1.73 -1.50
N ASN A 78 -6.84 -1.06 -0.46
CA ASN A 78 -5.83 -1.63 0.43
C ASN A 78 -6.35 -2.77 1.30
N SER A 79 -7.65 -2.83 1.60
CA SER A 79 -8.25 -4.01 2.23
C SER A 79 -8.13 -5.26 1.35
N ILE A 80 -8.20 -5.14 0.02
CA ILE A 80 -8.03 -6.27 -0.89
C ILE A 80 -6.55 -6.60 -1.08
N LEU A 81 -5.70 -5.59 -1.32
CA LEU A 81 -4.26 -5.80 -1.53
C LEU A 81 -3.54 -6.35 -0.30
N SER A 82 -4.01 -6.03 0.91
CA SER A 82 -3.42 -6.57 2.13
C SER A 82 -3.54 -8.09 2.24
N LEU A 83 -4.47 -8.73 1.52
CA LEU A 83 -4.58 -10.20 1.46
C LEU A 83 -3.34 -10.87 0.86
N ILE A 84 -2.59 -10.14 0.02
CA ILE A 84 -1.33 -10.58 -0.60
C ILE A 84 -0.10 -9.85 -0.03
N GLY A 85 -0.27 -9.06 1.04
CA GLY A 85 0.82 -8.30 1.66
C GLY A 85 1.22 -7.03 0.90
N TYR A 86 0.37 -6.52 -0.01
CA TYR A 86 0.63 -5.29 -0.77
C TYR A 86 -0.22 -4.12 -0.26
N VAL A 87 0.25 -2.91 -0.56
CA VAL A 87 -0.45 -1.64 -0.30
C VAL A 87 -0.30 -0.76 -1.54
N ALA A 88 -1.41 -0.31 -2.10
CA ALA A 88 -1.43 0.70 -3.16
C ALA A 88 -1.24 2.10 -2.58
N ARG A 89 -0.47 2.90 -3.34
CA ARG A 89 -0.32 4.34 -3.18
C ARG A 89 -0.68 4.99 -4.53
N PRO A 90 -1.23 6.22 -4.54
CA PRO A 90 -1.49 6.96 -5.78
C PRO A 90 -0.24 7.01 -6.67
N LEU A 91 -0.43 6.90 -7.98
CA LEU A 91 0.66 7.02 -8.96
C LEU A 91 1.06 8.47 -9.24
N ASP A 92 0.19 9.44 -8.90
CA ASP A 92 0.35 10.87 -9.19
C ASP A 92 0.08 11.64 -7.88
N GLU A 93 0.89 12.58 -7.39
CA GLU A 93 2.15 13.19 -7.84
C GLU A 93 3.33 12.52 -7.10
N ALA A 94 4.53 12.48 -7.69
CA ALA A 94 5.73 12.43 -6.85
C ALA A 94 5.56 13.56 -5.84
N ASP A 95 5.44 13.27 -4.53
CA ASP A 95 5.23 14.27 -3.47
C ASP A 95 5.95 15.53 -3.89
N ALA A 96 5.22 16.58 -4.27
CA ALA A 96 5.84 17.78 -4.84
C ALA A 96 6.93 18.17 -3.85
N ILE A 97 8.20 17.99 -4.25
CA ILE A 97 9.29 17.88 -3.28
C ILE A 97 9.24 19.11 -2.42
N ASN A 98 8.81 18.96 -1.16
CA ASN A 98 8.64 20.10 -0.29
C ASN A 98 10.04 20.45 0.22
N PRO A 99 10.68 21.52 -0.30
CA PRO A 99 12.09 21.76 -0.02
C PRO A 99 12.33 21.99 1.47
N HIS A 100 11.33 22.50 2.19
CA HIS A 100 11.41 22.70 3.64
C HIS A 100 11.46 21.39 4.40
N LEU A 101 10.62 20.40 4.05
CA LEU A 101 10.64 19.09 4.69
C LEU A 101 11.90 18.31 4.32
N LEU A 102 12.34 18.41 3.08
CA LEU A 102 13.57 17.78 2.63
C LEU A 102 14.78 18.28 3.44
N VAL A 103 14.93 19.61 3.55
CA VAL A 103 16.00 20.21 4.34
C VAL A 103 15.86 19.86 5.82
N ALA A 104 14.64 19.91 6.38
CA ALA A 104 14.39 19.56 7.78
C ALA A 104 14.77 18.10 8.09
N ASN A 105 14.56 17.18 7.16
CA ASN A 105 14.90 15.77 7.32
C ASN A 105 16.40 15.49 7.16
N VAL A 106 17.11 16.27 6.34
CA VAL A 106 18.56 16.10 6.11
C VAL A 106 19.40 16.69 7.25
N LEU A 107 18.98 17.81 7.84
CA LEU A 107 19.76 18.56 8.84
C LEU A 107 20.23 17.73 10.06
N PRO A 108 19.39 16.88 10.68
CA PRO A 108 19.82 16.06 11.82
C PRO A 108 20.97 15.12 11.47
N HIS A 109 20.95 14.55 10.27
CA HIS A 109 21.97 13.61 9.81
C HIS A 109 23.29 14.30 9.46
N ILE A 110 23.22 15.51 8.88
CA ILE A 110 24.40 16.36 8.70
C ILE A 110 25.00 16.73 10.06
N SER A 111 24.18 17.03 11.06
CA SER A 111 24.65 17.31 12.42
C SER A 111 25.40 16.13 13.02
N THR A 112 24.94 14.89 12.80
CA THR A 112 25.64 13.68 13.26
C THR A 112 27.02 13.55 12.63
N LEU A 113 27.12 13.74 11.30
CA LEU A 113 28.40 13.71 10.59
C LEU A 113 29.33 14.83 11.05
N ALA A 114 28.80 16.04 11.27
CA ALA A 114 29.58 17.17 11.73
C ALA A 114 30.14 16.96 13.15
N ALA A 115 29.37 16.32 14.04
CA ALA A 115 29.83 15.98 15.38
C ALA A 115 30.98 14.97 15.36
N ALA A 116 30.84 13.90 14.57
CA ALA A 116 31.88 12.87 14.42
C ALA A 116 33.11 13.36 13.64
N ALA A 117 32.98 14.39 12.80
CA ALA A 117 34.10 14.98 12.06
C ALA A 117 34.74 16.19 12.78
N ALA A 118 34.30 16.54 13.99
CA ALA A 118 34.71 17.76 14.68
C ALA A 118 36.21 17.81 15.01
N ASP A 119 36.83 16.64 15.22
CA ASP A 119 38.27 16.49 15.47
C ASP A 119 39.07 16.16 14.19
N GLY A 120 38.40 16.17 13.03
CA GLY A 120 38.99 15.87 11.73
C GLY A 120 39.06 14.38 11.37
N ARG A 121 38.49 13.46 12.18
CA ARG A 121 38.50 12.03 11.88
C ARG A 121 37.28 11.29 12.43
N ILE A 122 36.63 10.50 11.58
CA ILE A 122 35.62 9.53 12.03
C ILE A 122 36.32 8.27 12.53
N ASP A 123 36.08 7.89 13.78
CA ASP A 123 36.66 6.68 14.37
C ASP A 123 35.78 5.43 14.17
N HIS A 124 36.24 4.26 14.63
CA HIS A 124 35.53 2.99 14.49
C HIS A 124 34.26 2.88 15.35
N VAL A 125 34.12 3.71 16.39
CA VAL A 125 32.95 3.76 17.29
C VAL A 125 31.85 4.61 16.65
N GLU A 126 32.22 5.71 15.99
CA GLU A 126 31.31 6.65 15.32
C GLU A 126 30.92 6.20 13.91
N LEU A 127 31.74 5.35 13.29
CA LEU A 127 31.55 4.85 11.92
C LEU A 127 30.13 4.29 11.65
N PRO A 128 29.52 3.47 12.53
CA PRO A 128 28.18 2.94 12.28
C PRO A 128 27.11 4.04 12.24
N GLY A 129 27.16 5.00 13.17
CA GLY A 129 26.22 6.13 13.21
C GLY A 129 26.41 7.09 12.04
N CYS A 130 27.64 7.28 11.60
CA CYS A 130 27.95 8.07 10.39
C CYS A 130 27.43 7.40 9.12
N ARG A 131 27.53 6.07 9.02
CA ARG A 131 26.99 5.31 7.88
C ARG A 131 25.48 5.42 7.81
N GLU A 132 24.80 5.20 8.93
CA GLU A 132 23.34 5.33 9.00
C GLU A 132 22.88 6.76 8.64
N ALA A 133 23.58 7.79 9.16
CA ALA A 133 23.30 9.17 8.79
C ALA A 133 23.53 9.44 7.29
N ALA A 134 24.60 8.90 6.70
CA ALA A 134 24.87 9.02 5.27
C ALA A 134 23.80 8.32 4.41
N ASP A 135 23.36 7.13 4.79
CA ASP A 135 22.31 6.38 4.10
C ASP A 135 20.98 7.14 4.12
N GLN A 136 20.63 7.77 5.24
CA GLN A 136 19.42 8.60 5.34
C GLN A 136 19.52 9.89 4.51
N ILE A 137 20.69 10.52 4.45
CA ILE A 137 20.93 11.65 3.56
C ILE A 137 20.73 11.20 2.10
N ILE A 138 21.36 10.10 1.70
CA ILE A 138 21.23 9.53 0.35
C ILE A 138 19.77 9.24 0.05
N ALA A 139 19.07 8.51 0.92
CA ALA A 139 17.65 8.18 0.71
C ALA A 139 16.77 9.44 0.54
N THR A 140 17.08 10.51 1.27
CA THR A 140 16.32 11.76 1.23
C THR A 140 16.62 12.61 -0.02
N VAL A 141 17.87 12.61 -0.51
CA VAL A 141 18.29 13.45 -1.65
C VAL A 141 18.38 12.70 -2.98
N LEU A 142 18.39 11.36 -2.97
CA LEU A 142 18.43 10.53 -4.17
C LEU A 142 17.28 10.83 -5.16
N PRO A 143 16.04 11.08 -4.72
CA PRO A 143 14.95 11.48 -5.61
C PRO A 143 15.18 12.82 -6.33
N LEU A 144 16.04 13.70 -5.80
CA LEU A 144 16.45 14.96 -6.45
C LEU A 144 17.64 14.77 -7.41
N SER A 145 18.39 13.68 -7.26
CA SER A 145 19.59 13.44 -8.05
C SER A 145 19.23 13.02 -9.47
N SER A 146 20.02 13.44 -10.46
CA SER A 146 19.91 12.95 -11.83
C SER A 146 20.15 11.42 -11.94
N ALA A 147 20.76 10.81 -10.91
CA ALA A 147 20.86 9.36 -10.77
C ALA A 147 19.54 8.68 -10.37
N GLY A 148 18.60 9.42 -9.75
CA GLY A 148 17.23 9.00 -9.49
C GLY A 148 16.29 9.24 -10.69
N ALA A 149 16.74 9.99 -11.71
CA ALA A 149 15.99 10.27 -12.94
C ALA A 149 16.20 9.20 -14.05
N ALA A 150 16.72 8.03 -13.69
CA ALA A 150 16.99 6.94 -14.64
C ALA A 150 15.77 6.01 -14.79
N VAL A 151 15.10 6.15 -15.94
CA VAL A 151 14.21 5.22 -16.68
C VAL A 151 12.96 4.71 -15.96
#